data_AF-A0A973J028-F1
#
_entry.id   AF-A0A973J028-F1
#
_cell.length_a   1.000
_cell.length_b   1.000
_cell.length_c   1.000
_cell.angle_alpha   90.00
_cell.angle_beta   90.00
_cell.angle_gamma   90.00
#
_symmetry.space_group_name_H-M   'P 1'
#
loop_
_entity.id
_entity.type
_entity.pdbx_description
1 polymer ?
#
loop_
_entity_poly.entity_id
_entity_poly.type
_entity_poly.pdbx_seq_one_letter_code
_entity_poly.pdbx_strand_id
1 'polypeptide(L)'
;VILYKSTGESVSLLVNVNDYREKQKERLEHIADQHAQKVQSYQRSSHLRGFSSYERKMIHEYITSTYPDLTTYSVGEGRDRQLVVDLKSNEQPATATEE
;
A
#
# COMPACT_ATOMS: atom_id res chain seq x y z
N VAL A 1 25.14 18.38 1.33
CA VAL A 1 26.40 18.63 0.55
C VAL A 1 27.66 18.41 1.40
N ILE A 2 27.64 17.50 2.39
CA ILE A 2 28.81 17.29 3.26
C ILE A 2 29.74 16.22 2.68
N LEU A 3 29.20 15.11 2.16
CA LEU A 3 30.00 14.01 1.60
C LEU A 3 30.63 14.33 0.24
N TYR A 4 29.94 15.04 -0.65
CA TYR A 4 30.52 15.46 -1.95
C TYR A 4 31.79 16.31 -1.79
N LYS A 5 31.87 17.12 -0.73
CA LYS A 5 33.02 17.99 -0.48
C LYS A 5 34.28 17.25 -0.03
N SER A 6 34.17 16.00 0.47
CA SER A 6 35.35 15.24 0.92
C SER A 6 35.85 14.21 -0.09
N THR A 7 34.99 13.70 -0.97
CA THR A 7 35.35 12.64 -1.93
C THR A 7 35.44 13.10 -3.38
N GLY A 8 34.94 14.29 -3.73
CA GLY A 8 34.97 14.82 -5.11
C GLY A 8 34.05 14.08 -6.10
N GLU A 9 33.57 12.89 -5.73
CA GLU A 9 32.65 12.05 -6.49
C GLU A 9 31.27 11.98 -5.83
N SER A 10 30.22 11.83 -6.65
CA SER A 10 28.86 11.62 -6.19
C SER A 10 28.67 10.20 -5.66
N VAL A 11 28.77 10.03 -4.34
CA VAL A 11 28.53 8.75 -3.67
C VAL A 11 27.06 8.62 -3.29
N SER A 12 26.37 7.62 -3.85
CA SER A 12 25.02 7.23 -3.41
C SER A 12 25.11 6.45 -2.09
N LEU A 13 24.71 7.09 -1.00
CA LEU A 13 24.68 6.46 0.33
C LEU A 13 23.26 6.05 0.69
N LEU A 14 23.08 4.76 0.97
CA LEU A 14 21.83 4.20 1.48
C LEU A 14 21.96 4.01 2.98
N VAL A 15 21.41 4.95 3.76
CA VAL A 15 21.41 4.88 5.23
C VAL A 15 20.20 4.07 5.67
N ASN A 16 20.45 2.88 6.23
CA ASN A 16 19.42 2.02 6.81
C ASN A 16 19.44 2.22 8.33
N VAL A 17 18.34 2.69 8.93
CA VAL A 17 18.25 2.97 10.37
C VAL A 17 17.39 1.88 11.03
N ASN A 18 17.96 1.08 11.94
CA ASN A 18 17.26 0.17 12.86
C ASN A 18 16.07 -0.61 12.27
N ASP A 19 16.29 -1.38 11.21
CA ASP A 19 15.28 -2.24 10.58
C ASP A 19 13.96 -1.53 10.23
N TYR A 20 14.03 -0.21 10.00
CA TYR A 20 12.84 0.62 9.76
C TYR A 20 11.99 0.09 8.61
N ARG A 21 12.62 -0.44 7.55
CA ARG A 21 11.92 -1.01 6.40
C ARG A 21 11.11 -2.25 6.79
N GLU A 22 11.66 -3.11 7.65
CA GLU A 22 11.01 -4.34 8.09
C GLU A 22 9.85 -4.03 9.04
N LYS A 23 10.08 -3.15 10.01
CA LYS A 23 9.01 -2.67 10.91
C LYS A 23 7.88 -1.94 10.17
N GLN A 24 8.23 -1.15 9.16
CA GLN A 24 7.21 -0.50 8.33
C GLN A 24 6.41 -1.50 7.50
N LYS A 25 7.05 -2.55 6.98
CA LYS A 25 6.36 -3.63 6.29
C LYS A 25 5.39 -4.35 7.22
N GLU A 26 5.87 -4.80 8.37
CA GLU A 26 5.04 -5.48 9.38
C GLU A 26 3.85 -4.61 9.81
N ARG A 27 4.07 -3.30 10.01
CA ARG A 27 2.98 -2.35 10.31
C ARG A 27 1.93 -2.28 9.21
N LEU A 28 2.35 -2.21 7.94
CA LEU A 28 1.43 -2.13 6.79
C LEU A 28 0.65 -3.43 6.61
N GLU A 29 1.31 -4.57 6.78
CA GLU A 29 0.67 -5.90 6.76
C GLU A 29 -0.37 -6.02 7.88
N HIS A 30 -0.03 -5.59 9.09
CA HIS A 30 -0.98 -5.61 10.21
C HIS A 30 -2.22 -4.74 9.95
N ILE A 31 -2.03 -3.54 9.39
CA ILE A 31 -3.15 -2.67 8.99
C ILE A 31 -4.00 -3.36 7.92
N ALA A 32 -3.36 -3.94 6.91
CA ALA A 32 -4.04 -4.66 5.84
C ALA A 32 -4.89 -5.81 6.38
N ASP A 33 -4.35 -6.62 7.29
CA ASP A 33 -5.06 -7.71 7.97
C ASP A 33 -6.28 -7.24 8.73
N GLN A 34 -6.14 -6.18 9.53
CA GLN A 34 -7.25 -5.62 10.29
C GLN A 34 -8.40 -5.18 9.39
N HIS A 35 -8.08 -4.60 8.23
CA HIS A 35 -9.09 -4.19 7.25
C HIS A 35 -9.67 -5.37 6.49
N ALA A 36 -8.84 -6.34 6.07
CA ALA A 36 -9.27 -7.56 5.41
C ALA A 36 -10.27 -8.36 6.26
N GLN A 37 -9.96 -8.56 7.54
CA GLN A 37 -10.85 -9.23 8.49
C GLN A 37 -12.18 -8.49 8.68
N LYS A 38 -12.16 -7.15 8.73
CA LYS A 38 -13.38 -6.34 8.78
C LYS A 38 -14.21 -6.51 7.51
N VAL A 39 -13.60 -6.47 6.33
CA VAL A 39 -14.31 -6.65 5.06
C VAL A 39 -14.93 -8.04 4.99
N GLN A 40 -14.22 -9.09 5.42
CA GLN A 40 -14.79 -10.44 5.48
C GLN A 40 -15.93 -10.56 6.49
N SER A 41 -15.79 -9.96 7.67
CA SER A 41 -16.79 -10.07 8.74
C SER A 41 -18.06 -9.27 8.48
N TYR A 42 -17.90 -8.03 8.01
CA TYR A 42 -19.01 -7.10 7.76
C TYR A 42 -19.53 -7.16 6.33
N GLN A 43 -18.83 -7.84 5.43
CA GLN A 43 -19.10 -7.86 3.98
C GLN A 43 -19.27 -6.46 3.39
N ARG A 44 -18.50 -5.49 3.90
CA ARG A 44 -18.51 -4.09 3.47
C ARG A 44 -17.11 -3.69 3.05
N SER A 45 -17.03 -2.93 1.96
CA SER A 45 -15.78 -2.37 1.47
C SER A 45 -15.14 -1.44 2.51
N SER A 46 -13.81 -1.45 2.55
CA SER A 46 -13.03 -0.66 3.48
C SER A 46 -12.09 0.29 2.74
N HIS A 47 -12.10 1.57 3.14
CA HIS A 47 -11.28 2.61 2.53
C HIS A 47 -10.05 2.92 3.39
N LEU A 48 -8.86 2.79 2.79
CA LEU A 48 -7.57 3.16 3.37
C LEU A 48 -7.10 4.48 2.74
N ARG A 49 -7.01 5.53 3.56
CA ARG A 49 -6.53 6.87 3.16
C ARG A 49 -5.16 7.16 3.74
N GLY A 50 -4.42 8.08 3.13
CA GLY A 50 -3.16 8.60 3.69
C GLY A 50 -1.93 7.73 3.44
N PHE A 51 -2.02 6.75 2.53
CA PHE A 51 -0.90 5.92 2.12
C PHE A 51 -0.26 6.41 0.82
N SER A 52 1.06 6.45 0.79
CA SER A 52 1.85 6.71 -0.42
C SER A 52 1.64 5.61 -1.46
N SER A 53 2.03 5.88 -2.71
CA SER A 53 1.90 4.89 -3.80
C SER A 53 2.66 3.59 -3.50
N TYR A 54 3.81 3.67 -2.83
CA TYR A 54 4.59 2.49 -2.44
C TYR A 54 3.87 1.65 -1.38
N GLU A 55 3.33 2.29 -0.35
CA GLU A 55 2.59 1.61 0.71
C GLU A 55 1.31 0.98 0.18
N ARG A 56 0.58 1.66 -0.72
CA ARG A 56 -0.60 1.09 -1.39
C ARG A 56 -0.26 -0.14 -2.22
N LYS A 57 0.88 -0.12 -2.91
CA LYS A 57 1.37 -1.28 -3.66
C LYS A 57 1.67 -2.46 -2.72
N MET A 58 2.37 -2.22 -1.61
CA MET A 58 2.66 -3.27 -0.63
C MET A 58 1.37 -3.88 -0.05
N ILE A 59 0.40 -3.05 0.32
CA ILE A 59 -0.88 -3.52 0.86
C ILE A 59 -1.64 -4.33 -0.22
N HIS A 60 -1.66 -3.85 -1.46
CA HIS A 60 -2.28 -4.55 -2.58
C HIS A 60 -1.66 -5.94 -2.81
N GLU A 61 -0.33 -6.02 -2.87
CA GLU A 61 0.40 -7.28 -3.03
C GLU A 61 0.13 -8.24 -1.87
N TYR A 62 0.15 -7.73 -0.64
CA TYR A 62 -0.12 -8.52 0.56
C TYR A 62 -1.55 -9.08 0.57
N ILE A 63 -2.56 -8.25 0.31
CA ILE A 63 -3.96 -8.69 0.31
C ILE A 63 -4.19 -9.71 -0.82
N THR A 64 -3.68 -9.44 -2.02
CA THR A 64 -3.84 -10.35 -3.18
C THR A 64 -3.17 -11.70 -2.92
N SER A 65 -2.04 -11.72 -2.23
CA SER A 65 -1.32 -12.96 -1.91
C SER A 65 -1.95 -13.76 -0.76
N THR A 66 -2.48 -13.07 0.26
CA THR A 66 -2.97 -13.72 1.49
C THR A 66 -4.46 -14.05 1.44
N TYR A 67 -5.25 -13.23 0.74
CA TYR A 67 -6.72 -13.31 0.74
C TYR A 67 -7.29 -13.45 -0.67
N PRO A 68 -7.50 -14.70 -1.17
CA PRO A 68 -7.99 -14.93 -2.53
C PRO A 68 -9.44 -14.46 -2.76
N ASP A 69 -10.20 -14.29 -1.67
CA ASP A 69 -11.60 -13.84 -1.69
C ASP A 69 -11.74 -12.32 -1.63
N LEU A 70 -10.63 -11.59 -1.50
CA LEU A 70 -10.59 -10.13 -1.46
C LEU A 70 -9.93 -9.58 -2.72
N THR A 71 -10.33 -8.37 -3.09
CA THR A 71 -9.70 -7.58 -4.14
C THR A 71 -9.42 -6.18 -3.63
N THR A 72 -8.43 -5.51 -4.23
CA THR A 72 -8.12 -4.13 -3.87
C THR A 72 -7.91 -3.28 -5.10
N TYR A 73 -8.42 -2.06 -5.06
CA TYR A 73 -8.31 -1.11 -6.15
C TYR A 73 -8.14 0.30 -5.59
N SER A 74 -7.38 1.14 -6.29
CA SER A 74 -7.22 2.54 -5.90
C SER A 74 -8.30 3.39 -6.55
N VAL A 75 -9.01 4.19 -5.76
CA VAL A 75 -10.04 5.14 -6.22
C VAL A 75 -9.60 6.56 -5.91
N GLY A 76 -9.86 7.49 -6.83
CA GLY A 76 -9.56 8.92 -6.69
C GLY A 76 -8.18 9.33 -7.21
N GLU A 77 -7.92 10.64 -7.18
CA GLU A 77 -6.76 11.27 -7.80
C GLU A 77 -5.88 12.03 -6.81
N GLY A 78 -4.59 12.14 -7.11
CA GLY A 78 -3.64 12.94 -6.35
C GLY A 78 -3.62 12.63 -4.84
N ARG A 79 -3.94 13.64 -4.03
CA ARG A 79 -3.94 13.56 -2.56
C ARG A 79 -5.17 12.85 -1.99
N ASP A 80 -6.24 12.76 -2.77
CA ASP A 80 -7.48 12.10 -2.38
C ASP A 80 -7.53 10.64 -2.81
N ARG A 81 -6.45 10.14 -3.42
CA ARG A 81 -6.32 8.74 -3.84
C ARG A 81 -6.30 7.80 -2.64
N GLN A 82 -7.21 6.85 -2.66
CA GLN A 82 -7.47 5.91 -1.56
C GLN A 82 -7.39 4.49 -2.08
N LEU A 83 -6.95 3.57 -1.23
CA LEU A 83 -7.01 2.14 -1.52
C LEU A 83 -8.31 1.58 -0.94
N VAL A 84 -9.12 0.94 -1.78
CA VAL A 84 -10.35 0.28 -1.38
C VAL A 84 -10.08 -1.22 -1.35
N VAL A 85 -10.46 -1.87 -0.25
CA VAL A 85 -10.46 -3.33 -0.09
C VAL A 85 -11.91 -3.79 -0.17
N ASP A 86 -12.18 -4.71 -1.07
CA ASP A 86 -13.53 -5.19 -1.35
C ASP A 86 -13.55 -6.72 -1.47
N LEU A 87 -14.74 -7.30 -1.38
CA LEU A 87 -14.94 -8.73 -1.62
C LEU A 87 -14.87 -9.02 -3.13
N LYS A 88 -14.13 -10.05 -3.52
CA LYS A 88 -14.02 -10.48 -4.91
C LYS A 88 -15.36 -10.96 -5.49
N SER A 89 -16.25 -11.49 -4.65
CA SER A 89 -17.61 -11.88 -5.06
C SER A 89 -18.49 -10.70 -5.44
N ASN A 90 -18.11 -9.48 -5.03
CA ASN A 90 -18.75 -8.26 -5.44
C ASN A 90 -18.07 -7.76 -6.73
N GLU A 91 -18.19 -8.54 -7.81
CA GLU A 91 -17.73 -8.14 -9.14
C GLU A 91 -18.54 -6.93 -9.61
N GLN A 92 -18.07 -5.73 -9.28
CA GLN A 92 -18.35 -4.53 -10.05
C GLN A 92 -17.21 -4.37 -11.06
N PRO A 93 -17.49 -4.45 -12.37
CA PRO A 93 -16.54 -4.09 -13.40
C PRO A 93 -16.45 -2.57 -13.42
N ALA A 94 -15.41 -2.00 -12.83
CA ALA A 94 -15.15 -0.57 -12.89
C ALA A 94 -13.75 -0.31 -13.46
N THR A 95 -13.55 -0.83 -14.67
CA THR A 95 -12.66 -0.20 -15.65
C THR A 95 -13.23 1.19 -15.94
N ALA A 96 -12.80 2.20 -15.21
CA ALA A 96 -13.12 3.60 -15.49
C ALA A 96 -12.05 4.51 -14.89
N THR A 97 -10.86 4.51 -15.47
CA THR A 97 -10.17 5.75 -15.78
C THR A 97 -9.42 5.49 -17.07
N GLU A 98 -10.09 5.85 -18.16
CA GLU A 98 -9.48 6.09 -19.47
C GLU A 98 -8.32 7.08 -19.28
N GLU A 99 -7.15 6.73 -19.81
CA GLU A 99 -6.30 7.65 -20.57
C GLU A 99 -5.80 6.92 -21.80
#